data_AF-A0AAD9B4J9-F1
#
_entry.id   AF-A0AAD9B4J9-F1
#
_cell.length_a   1.000
_cell.length_b   1.000
_cell.length_c   1.000
_cell.angle_alpha   90.00
_cell.angle_beta   90.00
_cell.angle_gamma   90.00
#
_symmetry.space_group_name_H-M   'P 1'
#
loop_
_entity.id
_entity.type
_entity.pdbx_description
1 polymer ?
#
loop_
_entity_poly.entity_id
_entity_poly.type
_entity_poly.pdbx_seq_one_letter_code
_entity_poly.pdbx_strand_id
1 'polypeptide(L)'
;MNRGAAAPREEEEEEEGEEGFYDCQETLEPSERRRERRQTAAGGEEQTDRLQTDRLQEEQTDRLQTDRLQEEQTDRLQEVQTDMLQEEKEEQTDRLQEEQTDMLQEEKEEQTDRLQEEQTDRLQEEQTDMLQEEKEEQTDRLQEEQTDRLQEEQTDMLQEEKEEQTDRLQEEQTDMLQEEELEFDDESLREEEQQLTEEQRESRRQESFSLKEAGNTHFKAGEWQEAQRCYTEALCLCPVSFSRERSVLFSNRAAARSHLDLKDKAISDCTRAIDLNPDYVRALLRRAELQEQTEKLDEAFEDYKRVLELDPKQGAARSACMLMLHLYCNPNPACRFKENEKLKEEMMVRKLKDLGNLVLRPFGLSTNNFQMNQDAQTGSYSINFVQNPNNNNR
;
A
#
# COMPACT_ATOMS: atom_id res chain seq x y z
N MET A 1 28.60 -22.24 -28.22
CA MET A 1 29.33 -21.07 -28.75
C MET A 1 28.63 -19.83 -28.24
N ASN A 2 29.36 -18.88 -27.64
CA ASN A 2 28.94 -17.49 -27.50
C ASN A 2 30.19 -16.62 -27.31
N ARG A 3 30.14 -15.34 -27.70
CA ARG A 3 31.22 -14.33 -27.63
C ARG A 3 30.61 -12.96 -27.32
N GLY A 4 31.42 -12.05 -26.76
CA GLY A 4 30.99 -10.77 -26.17
C GLY A 4 31.36 -10.77 -24.69
N ALA A 5 32.53 -10.34 -24.23
CA ALA A 5 33.47 -9.29 -24.67
C ALA A 5 33.03 -7.87 -24.26
N ALA A 6 33.46 -7.46 -23.07
CA ALA A 6 33.51 -6.08 -22.58
C ALA A 6 34.63 -5.94 -21.54
N ALA A 7 35.23 -4.75 -21.49
CA ALA A 7 36.28 -4.22 -20.60
C ALA A 7 36.18 -2.67 -20.71
N PRO A 8 36.91 -1.81 -19.97
CA PRO A 8 38.09 -2.07 -19.14
C PRO A 8 38.12 -1.29 -17.79
N ARG A 9 39.34 -1.12 -17.24
CA ARG A 9 39.81 -0.15 -16.22
C ARG A 9 39.74 -0.48 -14.73
N GLU A 10 40.63 0.05 -13.87
CA GLU A 10 42.10 0.32 -13.92
C GLU A 10 42.52 1.15 -12.68
N GLU A 11 42.72 0.48 -11.54
CA GLU A 11 43.46 0.94 -10.33
C GLU A 11 44.02 -0.37 -9.69
N GLU A 12 45.19 -0.47 -9.03
CA GLU A 12 46.23 0.45 -8.56
C GLU A 12 47.63 -0.18 -8.84
N GLU A 13 48.73 0.58 -8.82
CA GLU A 13 50.04 0.15 -8.27
C GLU A 13 51.05 1.32 -8.19
N GLU A 14 51.95 1.28 -7.20
CA GLU A 14 53.01 2.28 -6.95
C GLU A 14 54.35 1.84 -7.59
N GLU A 15 55.25 2.77 -7.95
CA GLU A 15 56.63 2.81 -7.42
C GLU A 15 57.49 4.00 -7.94
N GLU A 16 58.68 4.10 -7.35
CA GLU A 16 59.68 5.18 -7.29
C GLU A 16 60.23 5.77 -8.62
N GLY A 17 60.78 6.99 -8.56
CA GLY A 17 61.58 7.58 -9.65
C GLY A 17 62.39 8.84 -9.32
N GLU A 18 63.71 8.73 -9.54
CA GLU A 18 64.72 9.78 -9.84
C GLU A 18 65.50 10.50 -8.72
N GLU A 19 66.76 10.08 -8.53
CA GLU A 19 67.87 10.91 -8.02
C GLU A 19 68.66 11.57 -9.16
N GLY A 20 69.11 12.82 -8.95
CA GLY A 20 70.35 13.33 -9.55
C GLY A 20 70.33 14.76 -10.12
N PHE A 21 71.32 15.59 -9.75
CA PHE A 21 72.42 16.00 -10.65
C PHE A 21 73.34 17.11 -10.04
N TYR A 22 74.59 16.73 -9.71
CA TYR A 22 75.87 17.45 -9.87
C TYR A 22 76.03 19.00 -9.75
N ASP A 23 76.97 19.41 -8.86
CA ASP A 23 78.15 20.29 -9.10
C ASP A 23 77.99 21.76 -9.61
N CYS A 24 78.94 22.72 -9.43
CA CYS A 24 80.23 22.79 -8.71
C CYS A 24 80.66 24.27 -8.48
N GLN A 25 81.58 24.53 -7.52
CA GLN A 25 82.65 25.59 -7.55
C GLN A 25 82.26 27.11 -7.65
N GLU A 26 83.07 28.12 -7.25
CA GLU A 26 84.25 28.27 -6.35
C GLU A 26 84.55 29.79 -6.11
N THR A 27 85.52 30.12 -5.23
CA THR A 27 86.25 31.42 -5.07
C THR A 27 85.54 32.58 -4.32
N LEU A 28 86.23 33.49 -3.59
CA LEU A 28 87.60 33.52 -3.01
C LEU A 28 87.68 34.47 -1.78
N GLU A 29 88.84 34.52 -1.11
CA GLU A 29 89.07 35.16 0.21
C GLU A 29 89.14 36.71 0.26
N PRO A 30 88.87 37.30 1.44
CA PRO A 30 89.48 38.56 1.91
C PRO A 30 90.60 38.30 2.94
N SER A 31 91.76 38.96 2.81
CA SER A 31 92.90 38.83 3.74
C SER A 31 93.25 40.15 4.44
N GLU A 32 93.37 40.13 5.78
CA GLU A 32 93.60 41.32 6.62
C GLU A 32 94.77 41.14 7.62
N ARG A 33 95.37 42.28 7.97
CA ARG A 33 96.75 42.45 8.45
C ARG A 33 96.92 42.19 9.95
N ARG A 34 98.12 41.71 10.34
CA ARG A 34 98.92 42.13 11.53
C ARG A 34 100.24 41.33 11.57
N ARG A 35 101.38 41.74 12.13
CA ARG A 35 102.08 43.01 12.48
C ARG A 35 103.27 42.55 13.37
N GLU A 36 104.33 43.37 13.48
CA GLU A 36 105.54 43.12 14.31
C GLU A 36 106.51 42.03 13.75
N ARG A 37 107.84 42.04 13.98
CA ARG A 37 108.62 42.76 15.03
C ARG A 37 110.12 43.02 14.68
N ARG A 38 110.60 44.25 14.97
CA ARG A 38 111.97 44.71 15.42
C ARG A 38 113.29 44.41 14.63
N GLN A 39 114.04 45.52 14.40
CA GLN A 39 115.49 45.77 14.70
C GLN A 39 116.59 44.94 13.96
N THR A 40 117.84 45.37 13.63
CA THR A 40 118.70 46.62 13.67
C THR A 40 120.06 46.28 12.97
N ALA A 41 120.98 47.14 12.50
CA ALA A 41 121.07 48.59 12.15
C ALA A 41 122.49 48.92 11.56
N ALA A 42 122.71 50.17 11.09
CA ALA A 42 123.99 50.81 10.63
C ALA A 42 124.60 50.34 9.28
N GLY A 43 125.31 51.18 8.50
CA GLY A 43 125.50 52.65 8.59
C GLY A 43 126.54 53.22 7.59
N GLY A 44 126.58 54.56 7.41
CA GLY A 44 127.59 55.32 6.62
C GLY A 44 127.24 55.54 5.13
N GLU A 45 127.65 56.63 4.44
CA GLU A 45 128.29 57.92 4.80
C GLU A 45 127.94 59.01 3.74
N GLU A 46 127.90 60.29 4.17
CA GLU A 46 128.25 61.57 3.48
C GLU A 46 127.87 61.85 1.97
N GLN A 47 127.76 63.09 1.45
CA GLN A 47 128.09 64.46 1.91
C GLN A 47 127.29 65.54 1.12
N THR A 48 127.57 66.83 1.39
CA THR A 48 127.21 68.07 0.65
C THR A 48 125.82 68.70 0.87
N ASP A 49 125.82 69.97 1.29
CA ASP A 49 124.68 70.89 1.41
C ASP A 49 125.18 72.36 1.30
N ARG A 50 124.43 73.23 0.60
CA ARG A 50 124.47 74.73 0.61
C ARG A 50 123.76 75.46 -0.56
N LEU A 51 123.02 74.79 -1.45
CA LEU A 51 122.44 75.42 -2.66
C LEU A 51 120.89 75.37 -2.75
N GLN A 52 120.19 75.05 -1.66
CA GLN A 52 118.75 74.73 -1.72
C GLN A 52 117.77 75.88 -1.42
N THR A 53 118.18 76.97 -0.76
CA THR A 53 117.22 77.94 -0.19
C THR A 53 116.43 78.74 -1.23
N ASP A 54 117.12 79.33 -2.21
CA ASP A 54 116.54 80.43 -3.01
C ASP A 54 115.65 79.92 -4.16
N ARG A 55 115.78 78.64 -4.54
CA ARG A 55 114.95 78.01 -5.59
C ARG A 55 113.57 77.56 -5.09
N LEU A 56 113.37 77.51 -3.77
CA LEU A 56 112.14 76.98 -3.17
C LEU A 56 110.95 77.94 -3.21
N GLN A 57 111.16 79.25 -3.33
CA GLN A 57 110.06 80.22 -3.28
C GLN A 57 109.33 80.37 -4.62
N GLU A 58 110.04 80.29 -5.74
CA GLU A 58 109.47 80.41 -7.09
C GLU A 58 108.68 79.13 -7.48
N GLU A 59 109.20 77.95 -7.13
CA GLU A 59 108.47 76.67 -7.26
C GLU A 59 107.19 76.62 -6.42
N GLN A 60 107.09 77.35 -5.30
CA GLN A 60 105.89 77.36 -4.46
C GLN A 60 104.74 78.15 -5.09
N THR A 61 105.02 79.24 -5.80
CA THR A 61 103.98 80.06 -6.44
C THR A 61 103.32 79.37 -7.64
N ASP A 62 104.09 78.63 -8.45
CA ASP A 62 103.54 77.90 -9.60
C ASP A 62 102.71 76.69 -9.15
N ARG A 63 103.16 75.95 -8.13
CA ARG A 63 102.37 74.87 -7.49
C ARG A 63 101.02 75.40 -7.00
N LEU A 64 101.01 76.54 -6.30
CA LEU A 64 99.77 77.18 -5.81
C LEU A 64 98.85 77.75 -6.93
N GLN A 65 99.25 77.67 -8.21
CA GLN A 65 98.36 77.88 -9.36
C GLN A 65 97.93 76.55 -10.00
N THR A 66 98.82 75.56 -10.13
CA THR A 66 98.46 74.23 -10.65
C THR A 66 97.48 73.52 -9.73
N ASP A 67 97.68 73.60 -8.41
CA ASP A 67 96.86 72.93 -7.41
C ASP A 67 95.42 73.48 -7.45
N ARG A 68 95.25 74.80 -7.61
CA ARG A 68 93.93 75.45 -7.75
C ARG A 68 93.22 75.13 -9.07
N LEU A 69 93.97 75.00 -10.16
CA LEU A 69 93.42 74.55 -11.44
C LEU A 69 93.03 73.07 -11.42
N GLN A 70 93.71 72.25 -10.61
CA GLN A 70 93.29 70.88 -10.35
C GLN A 70 92.04 70.84 -9.45
N GLU A 71 91.98 71.67 -8.40
CA GLU A 71 90.82 71.83 -7.51
C GLU A 71 89.55 72.22 -8.30
N GLU A 72 89.59 73.28 -9.12
CA GLU A 72 88.47 73.67 -9.99
C GLU A 72 88.09 72.59 -11.03
N GLN A 73 89.03 71.76 -11.48
CA GLN A 73 88.74 70.64 -12.39
C GLN A 73 88.12 69.44 -11.66
N THR A 74 88.55 69.14 -10.42
CA THR A 74 87.97 68.07 -9.62
C THR A 74 86.57 68.42 -9.13
N ASP A 75 86.32 69.68 -8.75
CA ASP A 75 85.00 70.13 -8.31
C ASP A 75 83.98 70.04 -9.44
N ARG A 76 84.34 70.50 -10.65
CA ARG A 76 83.48 70.37 -11.84
C ARG A 76 83.26 68.93 -12.28
N LEU A 77 84.24 68.05 -12.10
CA LEU A 77 84.07 66.62 -12.35
C LEU A 77 83.13 65.98 -11.33
N GLN A 78 83.18 66.40 -10.06
CA GLN A 78 82.24 65.95 -9.03
C GLN A 78 80.82 66.48 -9.29
N GLU A 79 80.67 67.76 -9.65
CA GLU A 79 79.39 68.40 -9.99
C GLU A 79 78.68 67.64 -11.14
N VAL A 80 79.38 67.45 -12.27
CA VAL A 80 78.85 66.67 -13.41
C VAL A 80 78.59 65.21 -13.04
N GLN A 81 79.40 64.60 -12.18
CA GLN A 81 79.17 63.22 -11.73
C GLN A 81 77.97 63.10 -10.78
N THR A 82 77.71 64.11 -9.93
CA THR A 82 76.50 64.14 -9.10
C THR A 82 75.25 64.40 -9.92
N ASP A 83 75.31 65.26 -10.95
CA ASP A 83 74.17 65.55 -11.82
C ASP A 83 73.77 64.31 -12.63
N MET A 84 74.73 63.59 -13.24
CA MET A 84 74.44 62.33 -13.95
C MET A 84 73.86 61.26 -13.02
N LEU A 85 74.37 61.12 -11.79
CA LEU A 85 73.84 60.16 -10.80
C LEU A 85 72.47 60.56 -10.25
N GLN A 86 72.12 61.86 -10.29
CA GLN A 86 70.79 62.35 -9.96
C GLN A 86 69.81 62.06 -11.12
N GLU A 87 70.22 62.32 -12.36
CA GLU A 87 69.43 62.06 -13.59
C GLU A 87 69.17 60.55 -13.78
N GLU A 88 70.18 59.68 -13.68
CA GLU A 88 70.01 58.21 -13.71
C GLU A 88 69.05 57.71 -12.62
N LYS A 89 69.05 58.35 -11.45
CA LYS A 89 68.21 57.97 -10.32
C LYS A 89 66.77 58.45 -10.49
N GLU A 90 66.58 59.66 -11.00
CA GLU A 90 65.24 60.20 -11.32
C GLU A 90 64.61 59.35 -12.43
N GLU A 91 65.35 59.00 -13.49
CA GLU A 91 64.89 58.08 -14.54
C GLU A 91 64.55 56.69 -13.99
N GLN A 92 65.34 56.14 -13.05
CA GLN A 92 65.00 54.87 -12.38
C GLN A 92 63.72 54.98 -11.52
N THR A 93 63.49 56.10 -10.83
CA THR A 93 62.26 56.29 -10.04
C THR A 93 61.02 56.52 -10.90
N ASP A 94 61.16 57.10 -12.08
CA ASP A 94 60.04 57.30 -13.01
C ASP A 94 59.66 55.97 -13.68
N ARG A 95 60.63 55.19 -14.17
CA ARG A 95 60.37 53.83 -14.70
C ARG A 95 59.71 52.92 -13.65
N LEU A 96 60.19 52.94 -12.40
CA LEU A 96 59.59 52.16 -11.31
C LEU A 96 58.18 52.63 -10.90
N GLN A 97 57.83 53.88 -11.19
CA GLN A 97 56.45 54.38 -11.02
C GLN A 97 55.56 53.95 -12.19
N GLU A 98 56.06 54.02 -13.43
CA GLU A 98 55.36 53.57 -14.64
C GLU A 98 55.02 52.07 -14.56
N GLU A 99 56.02 51.22 -14.26
CA GLU A 99 55.84 49.78 -14.03
C GLU A 99 54.82 49.48 -12.91
N GLN A 100 54.81 50.28 -11.83
CA GLN A 100 53.84 50.12 -10.74
C GLN A 100 52.44 50.59 -11.12
N THR A 101 52.28 51.64 -11.93
CA THR A 101 50.97 52.08 -12.40
C THR A 101 50.36 51.10 -13.39
N ASP A 102 51.17 50.51 -14.28
CA ASP A 102 50.72 49.55 -15.27
C ASP A 102 50.26 48.24 -14.61
N MET A 103 51.08 47.65 -13.71
CA MET A 103 50.65 46.47 -12.93
C MET A 103 49.37 46.74 -12.11
N LEU A 104 49.26 47.92 -11.48
CA LEU A 104 48.06 48.32 -10.73
C LEU A 104 46.86 48.66 -11.63
N GLN A 105 47.03 48.76 -12.94
CA GLN A 105 45.92 48.88 -13.89
C GLN A 105 45.54 47.50 -14.45
N GLU A 106 46.50 46.65 -14.83
CA GLU A 106 46.25 45.26 -15.23
C GLU A 106 45.51 44.47 -14.13
N GLU A 107 45.94 44.57 -12.86
CA GLU A 107 45.24 43.94 -11.72
C GLU A 107 43.79 44.44 -11.55
N LYS A 108 43.50 45.70 -11.92
CA LYS A 108 42.15 46.26 -11.83
C LYS A 108 41.27 45.82 -13.00
N GLU A 109 41.81 45.83 -14.21
CA GLU A 109 41.10 45.40 -15.40
C GLU A 109 40.74 43.90 -15.28
N GLU A 110 41.68 43.06 -14.83
CA GLU A 110 41.40 41.64 -14.55
C GLU A 110 40.36 41.46 -13.43
N GLN A 111 40.41 42.25 -12.35
CA GLN A 111 39.38 42.21 -11.31
C GLN A 111 38.01 42.65 -11.81
N THR A 112 37.92 43.66 -12.69
CA THR A 112 36.64 44.10 -13.26
C THR A 112 36.07 43.10 -14.27
N ASP A 113 36.91 42.38 -15.01
CA ASP A 113 36.45 41.37 -15.96
C ASP A 113 35.95 40.12 -15.22
N ARG A 114 36.70 39.61 -14.23
CA ARG A 114 36.26 38.50 -13.36
C ARG A 114 34.94 38.83 -12.64
N LEU A 115 34.76 40.06 -12.16
CA LEU A 115 33.52 40.50 -11.51
C LEU A 115 32.34 40.65 -12.49
N GLN A 116 32.60 40.93 -13.77
CA GLN A 116 31.57 40.95 -14.80
C GLN A 116 31.17 39.53 -15.20
N GLU A 117 32.14 38.64 -15.44
CA GLU A 117 31.92 37.22 -15.76
C GLU A 117 31.09 36.53 -14.67
N GLU A 118 31.50 36.65 -13.40
CA GLU A 118 30.77 36.09 -12.25
C GLU A 118 29.34 36.66 -12.12
N GLN A 119 29.11 37.92 -12.47
CA GLN A 119 27.77 38.50 -12.48
C GLN A 119 26.92 38.02 -13.67
N THR A 120 27.52 37.86 -14.86
CA THR A 120 26.79 37.34 -16.03
C THR A 120 26.45 35.87 -15.90
N ASP A 121 27.28 35.07 -15.23
CA ASP A 121 27.03 33.64 -15.04
C ASP A 121 25.91 33.43 -14.02
N ARG A 122 25.98 34.09 -12.85
CA ARG A 122 24.90 34.05 -11.84
C ARG A 122 23.56 34.52 -12.43
N LEU A 123 23.55 35.59 -13.22
CA LEU A 123 22.33 36.09 -13.87
C LEU A 123 21.81 35.16 -14.97
N GLN A 124 22.64 34.32 -15.56
CA GLN A 124 22.21 33.27 -16.49
C GLN A 124 21.66 32.06 -15.74
N GLU A 125 22.34 31.61 -14.68
CA GLU A 125 21.93 30.51 -13.80
C GLU A 125 20.55 30.77 -13.16
N GLU A 126 20.36 31.95 -12.52
CA GLU A 126 19.08 32.38 -11.97
C GLU A 126 17.97 32.42 -13.04
N GLN A 127 18.29 32.80 -14.28
CA GLN A 127 17.32 32.83 -15.39
C GLN A 127 17.01 31.44 -15.95
N THR A 128 17.98 30.51 -16.01
CA THR A 128 17.72 29.14 -16.44
C THR A 128 16.89 28.37 -15.43
N ASP A 129 17.15 28.56 -14.14
CA ASP A 129 16.44 27.87 -13.06
C ASP A 129 14.98 28.32 -12.99
N MET A 130 14.70 29.63 -12.95
CA MET A 130 13.32 30.14 -13.03
C MET A 130 12.58 29.67 -14.28
N LEU A 131 13.25 29.65 -15.44
CA LEU A 131 12.67 29.16 -16.69
C LEU A 131 12.55 27.63 -16.75
N GLN A 132 13.12 26.89 -15.80
CA GLN A 132 12.90 25.45 -15.66
C GLN A 132 11.80 25.16 -14.64
N GLU A 133 11.77 25.82 -13.48
CA GLU A 133 10.67 25.74 -12.51
C GLU A 133 9.32 26.11 -13.15
N GLU A 134 9.24 27.21 -13.91
CA GLU A 134 8.00 27.59 -14.62
C GLU A 134 7.56 26.55 -15.67
N LYS A 135 8.48 25.77 -16.25
CA LYS A 135 8.15 24.71 -17.22
C LYS A 135 7.69 23.45 -16.51
N GLU A 136 8.39 23.04 -15.46
CA GLU A 136 8.06 21.86 -14.67
C GLU A 136 6.67 22.02 -14.02
N GLU A 137 6.38 23.19 -13.43
CA GLU A 137 5.05 23.47 -12.88
C GLU A 137 3.95 23.50 -13.97
N GLN A 138 4.25 24.00 -15.18
CA GLN A 138 3.31 23.94 -16.31
C GLN A 138 3.09 22.51 -16.82
N THR A 139 4.13 21.66 -16.87
CA THR A 139 3.98 20.26 -17.30
C THR A 139 3.26 19.41 -16.27
N ASP A 140 3.42 19.69 -14.97
CA ASP A 140 2.75 18.95 -13.91
C ASP A 140 1.25 19.29 -13.88
N ARG A 141 0.89 20.58 -13.91
CA ARG A 141 -0.52 21.02 -14.02
C ARG A 141 -1.21 20.46 -15.27
N LEU A 142 -0.51 20.41 -16.41
CA LEU A 142 -1.04 19.83 -17.64
C LEU A 142 -1.17 18.29 -17.61
N GLN A 143 -0.37 17.61 -16.80
CA GLN A 143 -0.51 16.17 -16.56
C GLN A 143 -1.66 15.89 -15.58
N GLU A 144 -1.75 16.62 -14.47
CA GLU A 144 -2.82 16.53 -13.47
C GLU A 144 -4.20 16.75 -14.13
N GLU A 145 -4.38 17.87 -14.87
CA GLU A 145 -5.61 18.14 -15.61
C GLU A 145 -5.96 17.09 -16.69
N GLN A 146 -5.00 16.31 -17.20
CA GLN A 146 -5.25 15.24 -18.16
C GLN A 146 -5.55 13.91 -17.46
N THR A 147 -4.85 13.59 -16.36
CA THR A 147 -5.09 12.36 -15.60
C THR A 147 -6.41 12.39 -14.85
N ASP A 148 -6.85 13.54 -14.36
CA ASP A 148 -8.12 13.67 -13.64
C ASP A 148 -9.30 13.47 -14.60
N ARG A 149 -9.32 14.18 -15.74
CA ARG A 149 -10.36 14.02 -16.77
C ARG A 149 -10.43 12.60 -17.30
N LEU A 150 -9.29 11.97 -17.56
CA LEU A 150 -9.25 10.58 -18.04
C LEU A 150 -9.67 9.57 -16.97
N GLN A 151 -9.53 9.89 -15.67
CA GLN A 151 -10.08 9.08 -14.58
C GLN A 151 -11.59 9.28 -14.43
N GLU A 152 -12.07 10.54 -14.46
CA GLU A 152 -13.49 10.89 -14.37
C GLU A 152 -14.30 10.25 -15.50
N GLU A 153 -13.88 10.42 -16.77
CA GLU A 153 -14.51 9.77 -17.94
C GLU A 153 -14.50 8.23 -17.84
N GLN A 154 -13.44 7.63 -17.27
CA GLN A 154 -13.38 6.17 -17.09
C GLN A 154 -14.22 5.68 -15.92
N THR A 155 -14.33 6.43 -14.82
CA THR A 155 -15.17 6.04 -13.67
C THR A 155 -16.64 6.15 -13.99
N ASP A 156 -17.07 7.19 -14.71
CA ASP A 156 -18.46 7.38 -15.10
C ASP A 156 -18.93 6.27 -16.06
N MET A 157 -18.17 5.99 -17.14
CA MET A 157 -18.49 4.87 -18.04
C MET A 157 -18.52 3.52 -17.32
N LEU A 158 -17.55 3.26 -16.42
CA LEU A 158 -17.51 2.04 -15.62
C LEU A 158 -18.56 2.00 -14.48
N GLN A 159 -19.26 3.09 -14.19
CA GLN A 159 -20.38 3.12 -13.26
C GLN A 159 -21.70 2.96 -14.02
N GLU A 160 -21.92 3.66 -15.14
CA GLU A 160 -23.07 3.45 -16.02
C GLU A 160 -23.17 1.99 -16.50
N GLU A 161 -22.06 1.37 -16.95
CA GLU A 161 -22.06 -0.05 -17.33
C GLU A 161 -22.41 -1.00 -16.16
N LYS A 162 -22.07 -0.64 -14.92
CA LYS A 162 -22.39 -1.45 -13.72
C LYS A 162 -23.82 -1.24 -13.24
N GLU A 163 -24.32 -0.01 -13.29
CA GLU A 163 -25.71 0.30 -12.95
C GLU A 163 -26.63 -0.36 -13.98
N GLU A 164 -26.37 -0.21 -15.29
CA GLU A 164 -27.16 -0.91 -16.33
C GLU A 164 -27.01 -2.45 -16.29
N GLN A 165 -25.92 -3.01 -15.74
CA GLN A 165 -25.82 -4.46 -15.47
C GLN A 165 -26.58 -4.88 -14.21
N THR A 166 -26.50 -4.12 -13.12
CA THR A 166 -27.15 -4.45 -11.85
C THR A 166 -28.66 -4.25 -11.92
N ASP A 167 -29.15 -3.25 -12.66
CA ASP A 167 -30.58 -3.05 -12.92
C ASP A 167 -31.14 -4.20 -13.78
N ARG A 168 -30.47 -4.60 -14.86
CA ARG A 168 -30.91 -5.78 -15.66
C ARG A 168 -30.91 -7.08 -14.83
N LEU A 169 -29.89 -7.29 -14.00
CA LEU A 169 -29.85 -8.45 -13.09
C LEU A 169 -30.92 -8.37 -11.99
N GLN A 170 -31.34 -7.17 -11.57
CA GLN A 170 -32.44 -6.99 -10.63
C GLN A 170 -33.80 -7.18 -11.30
N GLU A 171 -34.03 -6.65 -12.51
CA GLU A 171 -35.27 -6.88 -13.27
C GLU A 171 -35.47 -8.38 -13.54
N GLU A 172 -34.46 -9.08 -14.06
CA GLU A 172 -34.49 -10.54 -14.24
C GLU A 172 -34.77 -11.29 -12.92
N GLN A 173 -34.23 -10.82 -11.79
CA GLN A 173 -34.52 -11.41 -10.48
C GLN A 173 -35.93 -11.09 -9.97
N THR A 174 -36.47 -9.89 -10.20
CA THR A 174 -37.81 -9.52 -9.74
C THR A 174 -38.91 -10.21 -10.53
N ASP A 175 -38.73 -10.41 -11.84
CA ASP A 175 -39.67 -11.19 -12.65
C ASP A 175 -39.62 -12.68 -12.28
N MET A 176 -38.42 -13.23 -12.03
CA MET A 176 -38.27 -14.59 -11.47
C MET A 176 -38.95 -14.75 -10.10
N LEU A 177 -38.96 -13.71 -9.26
CA LEU A 177 -39.58 -13.79 -7.93
C LEU A 177 -41.11 -13.74 -7.98
N GLN A 178 -41.71 -13.00 -8.91
CA GLN A 178 -43.17 -12.84 -8.99
C GLN A 178 -43.91 -14.07 -9.54
N GLU A 179 -43.33 -14.82 -10.48
CA GLU A 179 -43.96 -16.08 -10.97
C GLU A 179 -43.79 -17.28 -10.02
N GLU A 180 -42.90 -17.19 -9.02
CA GLU A 180 -42.58 -18.32 -8.13
C GLU A 180 -43.49 -18.48 -6.90
N GLU A 181 -44.27 -17.47 -6.52
CA GLU A 181 -44.99 -17.39 -5.25
C GLU A 181 -46.40 -18.03 -5.28
N LEU A 182 -46.61 -19.02 -6.16
CA LEU A 182 -47.79 -19.90 -6.11
C LEU A 182 -47.71 -20.87 -4.91
N GLU A 183 -48.01 -20.34 -3.72
CA GLU A 183 -48.40 -21.15 -2.57
C GLU A 183 -49.74 -21.84 -2.87
N PHE A 184 -49.70 -23.16 -3.06
CA PHE A 184 -50.92 -23.96 -3.20
C PHE A 184 -51.68 -24.02 -1.89
N ASP A 185 -52.73 -23.19 -1.79
CA ASP A 185 -53.82 -23.42 -0.86
C ASP A 185 -54.56 -24.72 -1.23
N ASP A 186 -54.31 -25.77 -0.44
CA ASP A 186 -54.99 -27.06 -0.59
C ASP A 186 -56.47 -26.99 -0.12
N GLU A 187 -56.96 -25.89 0.47
CA GLU A 187 -58.39 -25.70 0.77
C GLU A 187 -59.16 -25.27 -0.50
N SER A 188 -58.77 -24.17 -1.15
CA SER A 188 -59.35 -23.74 -2.43
C SER A 188 -59.35 -24.83 -3.51
N LEU A 189 -58.25 -25.59 -3.63
CA LEU A 189 -58.16 -26.71 -4.58
C LEU A 189 -59.16 -27.85 -4.27
N ARG A 190 -59.53 -28.06 -3.00
CA ARG A 190 -60.57 -29.03 -2.60
C ARG A 190 -61.98 -28.53 -2.87
N GLU A 191 -62.22 -27.22 -2.85
CA GLU A 191 -63.51 -26.65 -3.23
C GLU A 191 -63.75 -26.72 -4.75
N GLU A 192 -62.71 -26.51 -5.56
CA GLU A 192 -62.74 -26.82 -7.00
C GLU A 192 -63.00 -28.33 -7.24
N GLU A 193 -62.24 -29.20 -6.59
CA GLU A 193 -62.33 -30.65 -6.83
C GLU A 193 -63.71 -31.24 -6.50
N GLN A 194 -64.44 -30.66 -5.54
CA GLN A 194 -65.82 -31.04 -5.24
C GLN A 194 -66.81 -30.76 -6.38
N GLN A 195 -66.52 -29.81 -7.26
CA GLN A 195 -67.37 -29.44 -8.39
C GLN A 195 -67.06 -30.27 -9.66
N LEU A 196 -65.91 -30.95 -9.70
CA LEU A 196 -65.50 -31.79 -10.83
C LEU A 196 -66.16 -33.18 -10.81
N THR A 197 -66.51 -33.69 -11.99
CA THR A 197 -66.84 -35.11 -12.16
C THR A 197 -65.57 -35.98 -12.13
N GLU A 198 -65.72 -37.28 -11.85
CA GLU A 198 -64.59 -38.21 -11.82
C GLU A 198 -63.84 -38.28 -13.16
N GLU A 199 -64.57 -38.17 -14.27
CA GLU A 199 -64.00 -38.10 -15.63
C GLU A 199 -63.16 -36.83 -15.83
N GLN A 200 -63.58 -35.69 -15.28
CA GLN A 200 -62.81 -34.44 -15.30
C GLN A 200 -61.57 -34.51 -14.39
N ARG A 201 -61.65 -35.18 -13.24
CA ARG A 201 -60.50 -35.42 -12.35
C ARG A 201 -59.45 -36.29 -13.03
N GLU A 202 -59.85 -37.38 -13.68
CA GLU A 202 -58.93 -38.26 -14.41
C GLU A 202 -58.33 -37.57 -15.66
N SER A 203 -59.08 -36.68 -16.34
CA SER A 203 -58.52 -35.82 -17.41
C SER A 203 -57.42 -34.88 -16.86
N ARG A 204 -57.75 -34.09 -15.82
CA ARG A 204 -56.78 -33.18 -15.17
C ARG A 204 -55.55 -33.94 -14.64
N ARG A 205 -55.72 -35.16 -14.12
CA ARG A 205 -54.62 -36.07 -13.72
C ARG A 205 -53.76 -36.51 -14.90
N GLN A 206 -54.36 -36.85 -16.04
CA GLN A 206 -53.63 -37.26 -17.24
C GLN A 206 -52.87 -36.08 -17.89
N GLU A 207 -53.46 -34.88 -17.87
CA GLU A 207 -52.81 -33.62 -18.28
C GLU A 207 -51.62 -33.29 -17.37
N SER A 208 -51.81 -33.35 -16.05
CA SER A 208 -50.74 -33.23 -15.04
C SER A 208 -49.63 -34.26 -15.24
N PHE A 209 -49.95 -35.51 -15.58
CA PHE A 209 -48.96 -36.54 -15.89
C PHE A 209 -48.10 -36.15 -17.11
N SER A 210 -48.71 -35.55 -18.14
CA SER A 210 -48.02 -35.08 -19.34
C SER A 210 -47.04 -33.94 -19.01
N LEU A 211 -47.49 -32.92 -18.27
CA LEU A 211 -46.64 -31.82 -17.80
C LEU A 211 -45.48 -32.31 -16.93
N LYS A 212 -45.72 -33.30 -16.07
CA LYS A 212 -44.67 -33.96 -15.28
C LYS A 212 -43.65 -34.69 -16.17
N GLU A 213 -44.04 -35.33 -17.27
CA GLU A 213 -43.06 -35.91 -18.19
C GLU A 213 -42.30 -34.84 -19.00
N ALA A 214 -42.93 -33.72 -19.34
CA ALA A 214 -42.23 -32.56 -19.93
C ALA A 214 -41.19 -31.97 -18.95
N GLY A 215 -41.57 -31.75 -17.68
CA GLY A 215 -40.64 -31.38 -16.62
C GLY A 215 -39.52 -32.41 -16.41
N ASN A 216 -39.83 -33.70 -16.53
CA ASN A 216 -38.81 -34.78 -16.52
C ASN A 216 -37.88 -34.75 -17.74
N THR A 217 -38.24 -34.11 -18.86
CA THR A 217 -37.33 -33.90 -20.00
C THR A 217 -36.47 -32.66 -19.82
N HIS A 218 -37.04 -31.52 -19.40
CA HIS A 218 -36.28 -30.31 -19.05
C HIS A 218 -35.24 -30.58 -17.93
N PHE A 219 -35.64 -31.32 -16.89
CA PHE A 219 -34.74 -31.77 -15.82
C PHE A 219 -33.58 -32.65 -16.31
N LYS A 220 -33.76 -33.41 -17.41
CA LYS A 220 -32.67 -34.20 -18.03
C LYS A 220 -31.80 -33.39 -18.99
N ALA A 221 -32.32 -32.28 -19.53
CA ALA A 221 -31.56 -31.32 -20.32
C ALA A 221 -30.69 -30.38 -19.46
N GLY A 222 -31.04 -30.22 -18.17
CA GLY A 222 -30.43 -29.25 -17.25
C GLY A 222 -31.19 -27.92 -17.18
N GLU A 223 -32.39 -27.87 -17.76
CA GLU A 223 -33.27 -26.69 -17.82
C GLU A 223 -34.12 -26.63 -16.54
N TRP A 224 -33.47 -26.32 -15.41
CA TRP A 224 -34.08 -26.46 -14.08
C TRP A 224 -35.28 -25.52 -13.85
N GLN A 225 -35.25 -24.30 -14.41
CA GLN A 225 -36.36 -23.34 -14.33
C GLN A 225 -37.62 -23.89 -15.03
N GLU A 226 -37.50 -24.30 -16.29
CA GLU A 226 -38.61 -24.89 -17.05
C GLU A 226 -39.12 -26.20 -16.43
N ALA A 227 -38.23 -27.02 -15.88
CA ALA A 227 -38.64 -28.17 -15.07
C ALA A 227 -39.51 -27.76 -13.87
N GLN A 228 -39.12 -26.71 -13.14
CA GLN A 228 -39.91 -26.16 -12.03
C GLN A 228 -41.25 -25.55 -12.49
N ARG A 229 -41.31 -24.86 -13.64
CA ARG A 229 -42.57 -24.37 -14.23
C ARG A 229 -43.52 -25.54 -14.51
N CYS A 230 -43.08 -26.52 -15.30
CA CYS A 230 -43.83 -27.73 -15.64
C CYS A 230 -44.31 -28.51 -14.39
N TYR A 231 -43.48 -28.66 -13.35
CA TYR A 231 -43.90 -29.34 -12.12
C TYR A 231 -44.89 -28.49 -11.29
N THR A 232 -44.85 -27.17 -11.37
CA THR A 232 -45.81 -26.28 -10.72
C THR A 232 -47.16 -26.32 -11.45
N GLU A 233 -47.18 -26.17 -12.77
CA GLU A 233 -48.40 -26.32 -13.58
C GLU A 233 -49.02 -27.71 -13.41
N ALA A 234 -48.20 -28.77 -13.35
CA ALA A 234 -48.66 -30.12 -13.03
C ALA A 234 -49.33 -30.21 -11.65
N LEU A 235 -48.87 -29.45 -10.64
CA LEU A 235 -49.49 -29.36 -9.32
C LEU A 235 -50.77 -28.50 -9.30
N CYS A 236 -50.89 -27.50 -10.19
CA CYS A 236 -52.15 -26.78 -10.41
C CYS A 236 -53.23 -27.72 -10.95
N LEU A 237 -52.88 -28.58 -11.92
CA LEU A 237 -53.84 -29.50 -12.53
C LEU A 237 -54.13 -30.73 -11.67
N CYS A 238 -53.14 -31.29 -10.95
CA CYS A 238 -53.31 -32.57 -10.24
C CYS A 238 -54.35 -32.49 -9.11
N PRO A 239 -55.51 -33.19 -9.19
CA PRO A 239 -56.54 -33.11 -8.15
C PRO A 239 -56.03 -33.60 -6.78
N VAL A 240 -56.55 -33.03 -5.70
CA VAL A 240 -56.02 -33.21 -4.33
C VAL A 240 -56.23 -34.63 -3.81
N SER A 241 -57.26 -35.33 -4.30
CA SER A 241 -57.49 -36.77 -4.09
C SER A 241 -56.32 -37.66 -4.51
N PHE A 242 -55.54 -37.27 -5.53
CA PHE A 242 -54.37 -38.03 -5.99
C PHE A 242 -53.10 -37.66 -5.20
N SER A 243 -53.19 -37.83 -3.87
CA SER A 243 -52.14 -37.42 -2.93
C SER A 243 -50.78 -38.08 -3.22
N ARG A 244 -50.79 -39.34 -3.71
CA ARG A 244 -49.57 -40.06 -4.09
C ARG A 244 -48.90 -39.42 -5.31
N GLU A 245 -49.66 -39.09 -6.34
CA GLU A 245 -49.18 -38.37 -7.52
C GLU A 245 -48.67 -36.96 -7.16
N ARG A 246 -49.42 -36.18 -6.37
CA ARG A 246 -48.97 -34.89 -5.82
C ARG A 246 -47.65 -35.03 -5.04
N SER A 247 -47.46 -36.08 -4.23
CA SER A 247 -46.19 -36.32 -3.54
C SER A 247 -45.00 -36.48 -4.50
N VAL A 248 -45.19 -37.15 -5.65
CA VAL A 248 -44.15 -37.29 -6.68
C VAL A 248 -43.85 -35.96 -7.36
N LEU A 249 -44.87 -35.15 -7.66
CA LEU A 249 -44.72 -33.81 -8.22
C LEU A 249 -43.91 -32.89 -7.31
N PHE A 250 -44.25 -32.82 -6.01
CA PHE A 250 -43.53 -32.02 -5.03
C PHE A 250 -42.05 -32.46 -4.89
N SER A 251 -41.75 -33.77 -4.80
CA SER A 251 -40.36 -34.26 -4.71
C SER A 251 -39.54 -34.04 -6.01
N ASN A 252 -40.21 -33.96 -7.15
CA ASN A 252 -39.62 -33.57 -8.43
C ASN A 252 -39.38 -32.05 -8.50
N ARG A 253 -40.32 -31.20 -8.03
CA ARG A 253 -40.11 -29.74 -7.96
C ARG A 253 -39.01 -29.38 -6.97
N ALA A 254 -38.94 -30.05 -5.83
CA ALA A 254 -37.83 -29.97 -4.89
C ALA A 254 -36.48 -30.37 -5.53
N ALA A 255 -36.48 -31.27 -6.53
CA ALA A 255 -35.27 -31.61 -7.27
C ALA A 255 -34.80 -30.42 -8.14
N ALA A 256 -35.72 -29.80 -8.89
CA ALA A 256 -35.42 -28.63 -9.72
C ALA A 256 -34.94 -27.45 -8.86
N ARG A 257 -35.67 -27.13 -7.78
CA ARG A 257 -35.30 -26.10 -6.79
C ARG A 257 -33.94 -26.33 -6.13
N SER A 258 -33.59 -27.58 -5.87
CA SER A 258 -32.26 -27.96 -5.36
C SER A 258 -31.11 -27.67 -6.34
N HIS A 259 -31.37 -27.60 -7.65
CA HIS A 259 -30.36 -27.21 -8.65
C HIS A 259 -30.33 -25.70 -8.92
N LEU A 260 -31.34 -24.95 -8.44
CA LEU A 260 -31.43 -23.49 -8.48
C LEU A 260 -30.98 -22.82 -7.17
N ASP A 261 -30.34 -23.59 -6.27
CA ASP A 261 -29.96 -23.21 -4.90
C ASP A 261 -31.11 -22.71 -3.99
N LEU A 262 -32.37 -22.91 -4.39
CA LEU A 262 -33.58 -22.55 -3.64
C LEU A 262 -33.87 -23.55 -2.50
N LYS A 263 -32.88 -23.76 -1.62
CA LYS A 263 -32.84 -24.85 -0.63
C LYS A 263 -34.06 -24.88 0.29
N ASP A 264 -34.47 -23.77 0.89
CA ASP A 264 -35.64 -23.77 1.79
C ASP A 264 -36.97 -23.99 1.04
N LYS A 265 -37.13 -23.48 -0.19
CA LYS A 265 -38.30 -23.80 -1.04
C LYS A 265 -38.32 -25.31 -1.39
N ALA A 266 -37.16 -25.91 -1.62
CA ALA A 266 -37.02 -27.36 -1.87
C ALA A 266 -37.28 -28.22 -0.61
N ILE A 267 -36.87 -27.77 0.58
CA ILE A 267 -37.19 -28.44 1.87
C ILE A 267 -38.70 -28.37 2.16
N SER A 268 -39.35 -27.25 1.85
CA SER A 268 -40.81 -27.10 1.95
C SER A 268 -41.55 -28.06 1.01
N ASP A 269 -41.19 -28.09 -0.29
CA ASP A 269 -41.76 -29.04 -1.25
C ASP A 269 -41.52 -30.50 -0.83
N CYS A 270 -40.31 -30.86 -0.36
CA CYS A 270 -40.05 -32.19 0.18
C CYS A 270 -40.91 -32.51 1.41
N THR A 271 -41.20 -31.54 2.27
CA THR A 271 -42.07 -31.74 3.44
C THR A 271 -43.50 -32.00 3.00
N ARG A 272 -44.08 -31.20 2.08
CA ARG A 272 -45.41 -31.48 1.50
C ARG A 272 -45.47 -32.84 0.80
N ALA A 273 -44.38 -33.29 0.17
CA ALA A 273 -44.30 -34.63 -0.41
C ALA A 273 -44.37 -35.75 0.65
N ILE A 274 -43.80 -35.53 1.84
CA ILE A 274 -43.83 -36.48 2.97
C ILE A 274 -45.19 -36.43 3.69
N ASP A 275 -45.79 -35.26 3.86
CA ASP A 275 -47.12 -35.11 4.47
C ASP A 275 -48.21 -35.84 3.65
N LEU A 276 -48.09 -35.83 2.32
CA LEU A 276 -48.96 -36.57 1.40
C LEU A 276 -48.61 -38.06 1.27
N ASN A 277 -47.38 -38.46 1.61
CA ASN A 277 -46.88 -39.83 1.45
C ASN A 277 -45.69 -40.10 2.40
N PRO A 278 -45.93 -40.46 3.68
CA PRO A 278 -44.89 -40.53 4.71
C PRO A 278 -43.78 -41.56 4.46
N ASP A 279 -44.03 -42.55 3.59
CA ASP A 279 -43.07 -43.60 3.23
C ASP A 279 -42.33 -43.29 1.91
N TYR A 280 -42.37 -42.05 1.42
CA TYR A 280 -41.73 -41.67 0.17
C TYR A 280 -40.22 -41.46 0.31
N VAL A 281 -39.48 -42.57 0.28
CA VAL A 281 -38.00 -42.65 0.43
C VAL A 281 -37.22 -41.60 -0.40
N ARG A 282 -37.66 -41.24 -1.61
CA ARG A 282 -36.99 -40.21 -2.44
C ARG A 282 -37.19 -38.78 -1.92
N ALA A 283 -38.32 -38.48 -1.29
CA ALA A 283 -38.56 -37.17 -0.67
C ALA A 283 -37.77 -37.04 0.65
N LEU A 284 -37.78 -38.09 1.48
CA LEU A 284 -37.00 -38.18 2.71
C LEU A 284 -35.49 -38.02 2.45
N LEU A 285 -34.93 -38.79 1.49
CA LEU A 285 -33.53 -38.65 1.11
C LEU A 285 -33.19 -37.22 0.66
N ARG A 286 -33.98 -36.64 -0.25
CA ARG A 286 -33.75 -35.28 -0.74
C ARG A 286 -33.86 -34.24 0.39
N ARG A 287 -34.78 -34.42 1.35
CA ARG A 287 -34.93 -33.49 2.47
C ARG A 287 -33.72 -33.56 3.40
N ALA A 288 -33.26 -34.76 3.73
CA ALA A 288 -32.05 -34.95 4.53
C ALA A 288 -30.80 -34.37 3.84
N GLU A 289 -30.63 -34.62 2.53
CA GLU A 289 -29.55 -34.05 1.71
C GLU A 289 -29.55 -32.51 1.70
N LEU A 290 -30.73 -31.88 1.70
CA LEU A 290 -30.88 -30.42 1.76
C LEU A 290 -30.74 -29.84 3.18
N GLN A 291 -31.16 -30.58 4.20
CA GLN A 291 -30.98 -30.23 5.61
C GLN A 291 -29.50 -30.31 6.01
N GLU A 292 -28.78 -31.32 5.54
CA GLU A 292 -27.31 -31.43 5.67
C GLU A 292 -26.60 -30.23 5.02
N GLN A 293 -27.06 -29.77 3.85
CA GLN A 293 -26.58 -28.54 3.19
C GLN A 293 -27.01 -27.22 3.86
N THR A 294 -27.91 -27.25 4.84
CA THR A 294 -28.37 -26.08 5.60
C THR A 294 -28.08 -26.19 7.10
N GLU A 295 -27.09 -27.02 7.46
CA GLU A 295 -26.59 -27.29 8.83
C GLU A 295 -27.63 -27.87 9.82
N LYS A 296 -28.81 -28.28 9.33
CA LYS A 296 -29.93 -28.90 10.08
C LYS A 296 -29.68 -30.40 10.30
N LEU A 297 -28.59 -30.71 11.00
CA LEU A 297 -28.02 -32.07 11.11
C LEU A 297 -28.83 -33.02 12.00
N ASP A 298 -29.58 -32.52 12.98
CA ASP A 298 -30.47 -33.33 13.83
C ASP A 298 -31.69 -33.80 13.02
N GLU A 299 -32.30 -32.90 12.25
CA GLU A 299 -33.45 -33.21 11.38
C GLU A 299 -33.05 -34.14 10.24
N ALA A 300 -31.92 -33.89 9.60
CA ALA A 300 -31.38 -34.75 8.53
C ALA A 300 -31.10 -36.18 9.05
N PHE A 301 -30.61 -36.32 10.28
CA PHE A 301 -30.35 -37.62 10.90
C PHE A 301 -31.62 -38.45 11.09
N GLU A 302 -32.71 -37.83 11.56
CA GLU A 302 -34.00 -38.52 11.72
C GLU A 302 -34.63 -38.91 10.38
N ASP A 303 -34.50 -38.09 9.33
CA ASP A 303 -34.94 -38.45 7.97
C ASP A 303 -34.09 -39.58 7.36
N TYR A 304 -32.75 -39.53 7.46
CA TYR A 304 -31.88 -40.62 6.99
C TYR A 304 -32.12 -41.93 7.78
N LYS A 305 -32.41 -41.83 9.08
CA LYS A 305 -32.83 -42.96 9.92
C LYS A 305 -34.17 -43.53 9.45
N ARG A 306 -35.17 -42.69 9.15
CA ARG A 306 -36.46 -43.13 8.57
C ARG A 306 -36.29 -43.79 7.20
N VAL A 307 -35.37 -43.30 6.37
CA VAL A 307 -34.98 -43.97 5.11
C VAL A 307 -34.42 -45.37 5.37
N LEU A 308 -33.58 -45.56 6.39
CA LEU A 308 -33.01 -46.88 6.74
C LEU A 308 -34.03 -47.84 7.38
N GLU A 309 -35.10 -47.34 7.99
CA GLU A 309 -36.25 -48.16 8.42
C GLU A 309 -37.03 -48.70 7.22
N LEU A 310 -37.20 -47.89 6.17
CA LEU A 310 -37.99 -48.20 4.97
C LEU A 310 -37.23 -49.01 3.93
N ASP A 311 -35.98 -48.64 3.62
CA ASP A 311 -35.05 -49.41 2.81
C ASP A 311 -33.66 -49.48 3.47
N PRO A 312 -33.40 -50.53 4.29
CA PRO A 312 -32.12 -50.76 4.94
C PRO A 312 -30.93 -50.91 3.97
N LYS A 313 -31.14 -51.01 2.66
CA LYS A 313 -30.06 -51.13 1.67
C LYS A 313 -29.47 -49.78 1.26
N GLN A 314 -30.20 -48.68 1.43
CA GLN A 314 -29.79 -47.37 0.90
C GLN A 314 -28.41 -46.92 1.40
N GLY A 315 -27.47 -46.83 0.46
CA GLY A 315 -26.06 -46.55 0.74
C GLY A 315 -25.84 -45.13 1.29
N ALA A 316 -26.46 -44.13 0.66
CA ALA A 316 -26.36 -42.72 1.06
C ALA A 316 -26.77 -42.51 2.52
N ALA A 317 -28.00 -42.90 2.89
CA ALA A 317 -28.49 -42.79 4.26
C ALA A 317 -27.63 -43.56 5.28
N ARG A 318 -27.09 -44.74 4.92
CA ARG A 318 -26.19 -45.47 5.83
C ARG A 318 -24.87 -44.74 6.06
N SER A 319 -24.29 -44.17 5.00
CA SER A 319 -23.07 -43.37 5.09
C SER A 319 -23.29 -42.08 5.87
N ALA A 320 -24.39 -41.37 5.62
CA ALA A 320 -24.75 -40.14 6.31
C ALA A 320 -25.01 -40.39 7.80
N CYS A 321 -25.84 -41.38 8.16
CA CYS A 321 -26.03 -41.78 9.56
C CYS A 321 -24.73 -42.20 10.25
N MET A 322 -23.78 -42.82 9.54
CA MET A 322 -22.46 -43.17 10.09
C MET A 322 -21.56 -41.94 10.28
N LEU A 323 -21.58 -40.99 9.34
CA LEU A 323 -20.86 -39.72 9.44
C LEU A 323 -21.41 -38.86 10.59
N MET A 324 -22.73 -38.71 10.67
CA MET A 324 -23.44 -38.02 11.75
C MET A 324 -23.16 -38.68 13.11
N LEU A 325 -23.27 -40.01 13.22
CA LEU A 325 -22.91 -40.72 14.45
C LEU A 325 -21.43 -40.53 14.83
N HIS A 326 -20.51 -40.43 13.85
CA HIS A 326 -19.11 -40.09 14.13
C HIS A 326 -18.96 -38.64 14.63
N LEU A 327 -19.71 -37.67 14.08
CA LEU A 327 -19.74 -36.29 14.57
C LEU A 327 -20.32 -36.19 15.99
N TYR A 328 -21.42 -36.88 16.29
CA TYR A 328 -22.02 -36.93 17.63
C TYR A 328 -21.20 -37.74 18.66
N CYS A 329 -20.40 -38.72 18.21
CA CYS A 329 -19.47 -39.46 19.08
C CYS A 329 -18.11 -38.77 19.26
N ASN A 330 -17.69 -37.93 18.31
CA ASN A 330 -16.45 -37.16 18.34
C ASN A 330 -16.71 -35.63 18.26
N PRO A 331 -17.63 -35.07 19.07
CA PRO A 331 -17.94 -33.65 19.02
C PRO A 331 -16.79 -32.86 19.64
N ASN A 332 -16.43 -31.74 19.02
CA ASN A 332 -15.50 -30.78 19.62
C ASN A 332 -15.99 -30.43 21.04
N PRO A 333 -15.21 -30.66 22.10
CA PRO A 333 -15.70 -30.57 23.48
C PRO A 333 -16.31 -29.21 23.82
N ALA A 334 -15.88 -28.13 23.15
CA ALA A 334 -16.44 -26.79 23.29
C ALA A 334 -17.95 -26.71 23.00
N CYS A 335 -18.47 -27.47 22.03
CA CYS A 335 -19.91 -27.46 21.70
C CYS A 335 -20.72 -28.15 22.79
N ARG A 336 -20.29 -29.36 23.21
CA ARG A 336 -20.91 -30.07 24.33
C ARG A 336 -20.93 -29.25 25.62
N PHE A 337 -19.90 -28.47 25.92
CA PHE A 337 -19.92 -27.58 27.07
C PHE A 337 -21.01 -26.51 26.95
N LYS A 338 -21.10 -25.78 25.83
CA LYS A 338 -22.14 -24.75 25.61
C LYS A 338 -23.56 -25.30 25.72
N GLU A 339 -23.85 -26.47 25.15
CA GLU A 339 -25.17 -27.10 25.23
C GLU A 339 -25.50 -27.60 26.64
N ASN A 340 -24.53 -28.25 27.31
CA ASN A 340 -24.72 -28.70 28.68
C ASN A 340 -24.78 -27.52 29.67
N GLU A 341 -24.23 -26.36 29.32
CA GLU A 341 -24.35 -25.11 30.07
C GLU A 341 -25.75 -24.51 29.88
N LYS A 342 -26.23 -24.33 28.64
CA LYS A 342 -27.62 -23.93 28.36
C LYS A 342 -28.65 -24.83 29.05
N LEU A 343 -28.53 -26.16 28.94
CA LEU A 343 -29.44 -27.10 29.63
C LEU A 343 -29.35 -26.97 31.17
N LYS A 344 -28.16 -26.71 31.73
CA LYS A 344 -28.02 -26.45 33.18
C LYS A 344 -28.69 -25.14 33.56
N GLU A 345 -28.50 -24.07 32.80
CA GLU A 345 -29.14 -22.77 33.02
C GLU A 345 -30.67 -22.91 32.98
N GLU A 346 -31.23 -23.52 31.93
CA GLU A 346 -32.67 -23.76 31.83
C GLU A 346 -33.20 -24.63 32.99
N MET A 347 -32.53 -25.72 33.34
CA MET A 347 -32.94 -26.57 34.46
C MET A 347 -32.76 -25.90 35.83
N MET A 348 -31.76 -25.03 36.02
CA MET A 348 -31.58 -24.26 37.24
C MET A 348 -32.62 -23.13 37.34
N VAL A 349 -32.84 -22.37 36.27
CA VAL A 349 -33.89 -21.34 36.18
C VAL A 349 -35.26 -21.95 36.42
N ARG A 350 -35.55 -23.14 35.88
CA ARG A 350 -36.79 -23.87 36.16
C ARG A 350 -36.91 -24.24 37.63
N LYS A 351 -35.88 -24.85 38.24
CA LYS A 351 -35.86 -25.19 39.68
C LYS A 351 -35.97 -23.97 40.59
N LEU A 352 -35.34 -22.86 40.24
CA LEU A 352 -35.43 -21.58 40.94
C LEU A 352 -36.84 -20.98 40.84
N LYS A 353 -37.46 -21.04 39.65
CA LYS A 353 -38.87 -20.68 39.46
C LYS A 353 -39.80 -21.57 40.29
N ASP A 354 -39.60 -22.89 40.28
CA ASP A 354 -40.41 -23.83 41.08
C ASP A 354 -40.28 -23.57 42.59
N LEU A 355 -39.07 -23.30 43.10
CA LEU A 355 -38.81 -22.93 44.49
C LEU A 355 -39.44 -21.57 44.86
N GLY A 356 -39.33 -20.56 43.99
CA GLY A 356 -40.00 -19.28 44.18
C GLY A 356 -41.53 -19.43 44.20
N ASN A 357 -42.09 -20.25 43.31
CA ASN A 357 -43.52 -20.56 43.29
C ASN A 357 -43.96 -21.31 44.55
N LEU A 358 -43.13 -22.16 45.16
CA LEU A 358 -43.44 -22.82 46.43
C LEU A 358 -43.66 -21.79 47.57
N VAL A 359 -42.85 -20.73 47.61
CA VAL A 359 -42.95 -19.64 48.60
C VAL A 359 -44.09 -18.65 48.28
N LEU A 360 -44.39 -18.43 46.99
CA LEU A 360 -45.37 -17.45 46.53
C LEU A 360 -46.82 -17.99 46.47
N ARG A 361 -47.01 -19.31 46.30
CA ARG A 361 -48.34 -19.98 46.26
C ARG A 361 -49.26 -19.62 47.43
N PRO A 362 -48.82 -19.59 48.71
CA PRO A 362 -49.66 -19.19 49.85
C PRO A 362 -50.24 -17.77 49.76
N PHE A 363 -49.63 -16.90 48.94
CA PHE A 363 -50.05 -15.51 48.73
C PHE A 363 -50.83 -15.30 47.41
N GLY A 364 -51.13 -16.38 46.67
CA GLY A 364 -51.79 -16.31 45.36
C GLY A 364 -50.89 -15.76 44.24
N LEU A 365 -49.57 -15.73 44.45
CA LEU A 365 -48.59 -15.17 43.52
C LEU A 365 -47.79 -16.27 42.80
N SER A 366 -47.24 -15.93 41.64
CA SER A 366 -46.26 -16.74 40.92
C SER A 366 -45.01 -15.93 40.58
N THR A 367 -43.89 -16.61 40.38
CA THR A 367 -42.68 -16.01 39.79
C THR A 367 -42.94 -15.35 38.44
N ASN A 368 -43.98 -15.79 37.72
CA ASN A 368 -44.35 -15.25 36.41
C ASN A 368 -45.02 -13.87 36.49
N ASN A 369 -45.43 -13.42 37.69
CA ASN A 369 -45.94 -12.07 37.93
C ASN A 369 -44.80 -11.00 37.99
N PHE A 370 -43.54 -11.42 38.02
CA PHE A 370 -42.39 -10.54 38.16
C PHE A 370 -41.57 -10.56 36.87
N GLN A 371 -41.66 -9.49 36.08
CA GLN A 371 -40.88 -9.30 34.86
C GLN A 371 -39.59 -8.55 35.17
N MET A 372 -38.47 -9.04 34.66
CA MET A 372 -37.13 -8.52 34.98
C MET A 372 -36.53 -7.90 33.71
N ASN A 373 -36.47 -6.57 33.67
CA ASN A 373 -35.98 -5.81 32.52
C ASN A 373 -34.57 -5.31 32.85
N GLN A 374 -33.57 -5.78 32.11
CA GLN A 374 -32.19 -5.30 32.20
C GLN A 374 -32.01 -4.08 31.30
N ASP A 375 -31.45 -3.00 31.85
CA ASP A 375 -30.98 -1.87 31.04
C ASP A 375 -29.64 -2.22 30.39
N ALA A 376 -29.59 -2.15 29.06
CA ALA A 376 -28.40 -2.46 28.26
C ALA A 376 -27.26 -1.45 28.44
N GLN A 377 -27.51 -0.23 28.93
CA GLN A 377 -26.47 0.79 29.10
C GLN A 377 -25.82 0.75 30.50
N THR A 378 -26.61 0.57 31.56
CA THR A 378 -26.09 0.48 32.94
C THR A 378 -25.84 -0.95 33.43
N GLY A 379 -26.33 -1.96 32.70
CA GLY A 379 -26.36 -3.35 33.15
C GLY A 379 -27.31 -3.62 34.32
N SER A 380 -28.02 -2.59 34.81
CA SER A 380 -28.87 -2.69 36.00
C SER A 380 -30.19 -3.42 35.71
N TYR A 381 -30.71 -4.11 36.72
CA TYR A 381 -31.96 -4.86 36.63
C TYR A 381 -33.10 -4.14 37.33
N SER A 382 -34.15 -3.83 36.58
CA SER A 382 -35.45 -3.40 37.10
C SER A 382 -36.41 -4.60 37.19
N ILE A 383 -37.24 -4.66 38.23
CA ILE A 383 -38.24 -5.71 38.41
C ILE A 383 -39.62 -5.08 38.46
N ASN A 384 -40.43 -5.34 37.43
CA ASN A 384 -41.79 -4.85 37.28
C ASN A 384 -42.79 -5.94 37.67
N PHE A 385 -43.73 -5.62 38.55
CA PHE A 385 -44.80 -6.54 38.93
C PHE A 385 -46.01 -6.36 38.00
N VAL A 386 -46.36 -7.41 37.26
CA VAL A 386 -47.50 -7.45 36.33
C VAL A 386 -48.54 -8.41 36.87
N GLN A 387 -49.69 -7.88 37.31
CA GLN A 387 -50.75 -8.64 37.95
C GLN A 387 -51.79 -9.09 36.92
N ASN A 388 -51.58 -10.27 36.31
CA ASN A 388 -52.54 -10.84 35.36
C ASN A 388 -53.92 -11.04 36.03
N PRO A 389 -55.01 -10.43 35.51
CA PRO A 389 -56.32 -10.42 36.19
C PRO A 389 -57.03 -11.78 36.19
N ASN A 390 -56.66 -12.70 35.30
CA ASN A 390 -57.37 -13.96 35.08
C ASN A 390 -57.10 -15.08 36.09
N ASN A 391 -56.25 -14.86 37.11
CA ASN A 391 -55.91 -15.90 38.10
C ASN A 391 -56.85 -15.94 39.32
N ASN A 392 -57.90 -15.11 39.35
CA ASN A 392 -58.92 -15.11 40.40
C ASN A 392 -60.07 -16.07 40.07
N ASN A 393 -59.82 -17.38 40.20
CA ASN A 393 -60.87 -18.38 40.49
C ASN A 393 -60.38 -19.24 41.66
N ARG A 394 -61.28 -19.53 42.61
CA ARG A 394 -60.96 -19.94 43.98
C ARG A 394 -61.71 -21.20 44.39
#